data_AF-A0A357D6N3-F1
#
_entry.id   AF-A0A357D6N3-F1
#
_cell.length_a   1.000
_cell.length_b   1.000
_cell.length_c   1.000
_cell.angle_alpha   90.00
_cell.angle_beta   90.00
_cell.angle_gamma   90.00
#
_symmetry.space_group_name_H-M   'P 1'
#
loop_
_entity.id
_entity.type
_entity.pdbx_description
1 polymer ?
#
loop_
_entity_poly.entity_id
_entity_poly.type
_entity_poly.pdbx_seq_one_letter_code
_entity_poly.pdbx_strand_id
1 'polypeptide(L)'
;QSRGAWYEQTATGDYKIFWNVDGVTEELIGSAQIKLRGEHNLLNIAAAALAAHTGGADRESITKAISEYNGLEHRLEYVATVDGVQYFDDSFATAPEPTIVALRAFQEPLILIA
;
A
#
# COMPACT_ATOMS: atom_id res chain seq x y z
N GLN A 1 18.38 3.31 -18.06
CA GLN A 1 17.74 3.37 -16.73
C GLN A 1 18.19 2.14 -15.95
N SER A 2 18.46 2.33 -14.66
CA SER A 2 18.84 1.27 -13.71
C SER A 2 17.69 0.30 -13.52
N ARG A 3 17.99 -1.00 -13.47
CA ARG A 3 17.03 -2.06 -13.09
C ARG A 3 16.27 -1.68 -11.82
N GLY A 4 14.99 -2.03 -11.75
CA GLY A 4 14.15 -1.70 -10.60
C GLY A 4 12.66 -1.60 -10.95
N ALA A 5 11.87 -1.04 -10.04
CA ALA A 5 10.46 -0.78 -10.21
C ALA A 5 10.12 0.57 -9.58
N TRP A 6 9.23 1.31 -10.21
CA TRP A 6 8.84 2.66 -9.82
C TRP A 6 7.42 2.95 -10.30
N TYR A 7 6.83 4.02 -9.79
CA TYR A 7 5.55 4.52 -10.30
C TYR A 7 5.76 5.85 -11.01
N GLU A 8 4.94 6.12 -12.02
CA GLU A 8 4.90 7.40 -12.71
C GLU A 8 3.45 7.88 -12.83
N GLN A 9 3.25 9.19 -12.74
CA GLN A 9 1.97 9.80 -13.05
C GLN A 9 1.86 10.02 -14.56
N THR A 10 0.75 9.55 -15.13
CA THR A 10 0.42 9.69 -16.54
C THR A 10 -0.15 11.08 -16.84
N ALA A 11 -0.22 11.44 -18.12
CA ALA A 11 -0.80 12.72 -18.55
C ALA A 11 -2.28 12.89 -18.17
N THR A 12 -3.01 11.80 -17.90
CA THR A 12 -4.41 11.84 -17.45
C THR A 12 -4.54 12.02 -15.93
N GLY A 13 -3.43 12.02 -15.19
CA GLY A 13 -3.39 12.13 -13.73
C GLY A 13 -3.40 10.79 -13.00
N ASP A 14 -3.67 9.68 -13.68
CA ASP A 14 -3.58 8.32 -13.14
C ASP A 14 -2.13 7.89 -12.95
N TYR A 15 -1.88 6.95 -12.04
CA TYR A 15 -0.54 6.41 -11.85
C TYR A 15 -0.39 5.05 -12.51
N LYS A 16 0.84 4.71 -12.93
CA LYS A 16 1.20 3.38 -13.42
C LYS A 16 2.47 2.92 -12.74
N ILE A 17 2.55 1.62 -12.46
CA ILE A 17 3.77 1.00 -11.95
C ILE A 17 4.50 0.37 -13.13
N PHE A 18 5.76 0.74 -13.27
CA PHE A 18 6.69 0.19 -14.26
C PHE A 18 7.78 -0.60 -13.55
N TRP A 19 8.33 -1.57 -14.27
CA TRP A 19 9.51 -2.31 -13.80
C TRP A 19 10.47 -2.60 -14.94
N ASN A 20 11.72 -2.87 -14.58
CA ASN A 20 12.78 -3.30 -15.46
C ASN A 20 13.61 -4.33 -14.71
N VAL A 21 13.20 -5.60 -14.85
CA VAL A 21 13.86 -6.75 -14.21
C VAL A 21 14.90 -7.37 -15.15
N ASP A 22 14.58 -7.48 -16.44
CA ASP A 22 15.40 -8.15 -17.45
C ASP A 22 16.10 -7.19 -18.43
N GLY A 23 16.21 -5.90 -18.08
CA GLY A 23 16.77 -4.88 -18.97
C GLY A 23 15.73 -4.22 -19.89
N VAL A 24 14.51 -4.77 -19.95
CA VAL A 24 13.38 -4.20 -20.68
C VAL A 24 12.42 -3.55 -19.69
N THR A 25 12.06 -2.30 -19.94
CA THR A 25 11.04 -1.60 -19.15
C THR A 25 9.66 -2.03 -19.61
N GLU A 26 8.83 -2.50 -18.67
CA GLU A 26 7.45 -2.89 -18.92
C GLU A 26 6.50 -2.22 -17.93
N GLU A 27 5.25 -2.00 -18.37
CA GLU A 27 4.15 -1.63 -17.49
C GLU A 27 3.66 -2.85 -16.71
N LEU A 28 3.70 -2.79 -15.39
CA LEU A 28 3.23 -3.88 -14.54
C LEU A 28 1.70 -3.81 -14.32
N ILE A 29 1.21 -2.66 -13.85
CA ILE A 29 -0.20 -2.45 -13.50
C ILE A 29 -0.51 -0.94 -13.40
N GLY A 30 -1.75 -0.55 -13.75
CA GLY A 30 -2.26 0.82 -13.58
C GLY A 30 -3.00 1.02 -12.25
N SER A 31 -3.00 2.24 -11.72
CA SER A 31 -3.62 2.58 -10.43
C SER A 31 -5.12 2.31 -10.36
N ALA A 32 -5.82 2.32 -11.50
CA ALA A 32 -7.23 1.95 -11.57
C ALA A 32 -7.52 0.49 -11.17
N GLN A 33 -6.51 -0.37 -11.20
CA GLN A 33 -6.61 -1.78 -10.81
C GLN A 33 -6.11 -2.01 -9.36
N ILE A 34 -5.56 -0.98 -8.72
CA ILE A 34 -5.02 -1.05 -7.36
C ILE A 34 -6.07 -0.53 -6.38
N LYS A 35 -6.41 -1.34 -5.38
CA LYS A 35 -7.40 -0.94 -4.36
C LYS A 35 -6.83 0.00 -3.29
N LEU A 36 -5.51 -0.09 -3.04
CA LEU A 36 -4.81 0.76 -2.07
C LEU A 36 -4.69 2.20 -2.56
N ARG A 37 -4.94 3.15 -1.65
CA ARG A 37 -4.82 4.59 -1.93
C ARG A 37 -3.47 5.14 -1.46
N GLY A 38 -2.98 6.17 -2.15
CA GLY A 38 -1.80 6.95 -1.75
C GLY A 38 -0.49 6.49 -2.40
N GLU A 39 0.38 7.46 -2.70
CA GLU A 39 1.65 7.23 -3.42
C GLU A 39 2.63 6.30 -2.68
N HIS A 40 2.63 6.33 -1.34
CA HIS A 40 3.43 5.41 -0.54
C HIS A 40 3.04 3.94 -0.78
N ASN A 41 1.77 3.65 -1.05
CA ASN A 41 1.34 2.30 -1.40
C ASN A 41 1.79 1.91 -2.81
N LEU A 42 1.87 2.85 -3.76
CA LEU A 42 2.45 2.59 -5.07
C LEU A 42 3.94 2.21 -4.96
N LEU A 43 4.69 2.89 -4.08
CA LEU A 43 6.08 2.53 -3.76
C LEU A 43 6.18 1.13 -3.12
N ASN A 44 5.33 0.85 -2.14
CA ASN A 44 5.30 -0.46 -1.48
C ASN A 44 4.98 -1.59 -2.48
N ILE A 45 4.03 -1.36 -3.38
CA ILE A 45 3.66 -2.32 -4.43
C ILE A 45 4.83 -2.52 -5.39
N ALA A 46 5.50 -1.46 -5.83
CA ALA A 46 6.67 -1.57 -6.71
C ALA A 46 7.81 -2.38 -6.06
N ALA A 47 8.09 -2.13 -4.77
CA ALA A 47 9.08 -2.89 -4.02
C ALA A 47 8.67 -4.36 -3.84
N ALA A 48 7.40 -4.62 -3.50
CA ALA A 48 6.87 -5.97 -3.34
C ALA A 48 6.89 -6.77 -4.66
N ALA A 49 6.59 -6.13 -5.79
CA ALA A 49 6.64 -6.76 -7.11
C ALA A 49 8.06 -7.24 -7.46
N LEU A 50 9.08 -6.43 -7.20
CA LEU A 50 10.49 -6.83 -7.38
C LEU A 50 10.88 -8.00 -6.48
N ALA A 51 10.48 -7.95 -5.21
CA ALA A 51 10.79 -9.00 -4.24
C ALA A 51 10.12 -10.32 -4.64
N ALA A 52 8.86 -10.28 -5.06
CA ALA A 52 8.11 -11.44 -5.52
C ALA A 52 8.72 -12.05 -6.79
N HIS A 53 9.08 -11.22 -7.77
CA HIS A 53 9.75 -11.67 -8.99
C HIS A 53 11.10 -12.33 -8.69
N THR A 54 11.89 -11.74 -7.79
CA THR A 54 13.16 -12.31 -7.33
C THR A 54 12.96 -13.66 -6.62
N GLY A 55 11.81 -13.84 -5.96
CA GLY A 55 11.37 -15.10 -5.37
C GLY A 55 10.84 -16.14 -6.37
N GLY A 56 10.81 -15.83 -7.67
CA GLY A 56 10.37 -16.73 -8.74
C GLY A 56 8.90 -16.62 -9.12
N ALA A 57 8.16 -15.62 -8.62
CA ALA A 57 6.79 -15.39 -9.05
C ALA A 57 6.76 -14.80 -10.47
N ASP A 58 5.83 -15.30 -11.29
CA ASP A 58 5.58 -14.76 -12.62
C ASP A 58 4.78 -13.44 -12.55
N ARG A 59 4.81 -12.69 -13.65
CA ARG A 59 4.14 -11.39 -13.77
C ARG A 59 2.63 -11.47 -13.56
N GLU A 60 1.97 -12.50 -14.07
CA GLU A 60 0.51 -12.64 -13.98
C GLU A 60 0.08 -12.85 -12.53
N SER A 61 0.79 -13.73 -11.81
CA SER A 61 0.58 -13.98 -10.38
C SER A 61 0.79 -12.71 -9.55
N ILE A 62 1.84 -11.92 -9.85
CA ILE A 62 2.12 -10.65 -9.19
C ILE A 62 1.00 -9.64 -9.45
N THR A 63 0.62 -9.41 -10.71
CA THR A 63 -0.43 -8.44 -11.08
C THR A 63 -1.79 -8.82 -10.46
N LYS A 64 -2.11 -10.12 -10.43
CA LYS A 64 -3.32 -10.63 -9.76
C LYS A 64 -3.31 -10.35 -8.27
N ALA A 65 -2.22 -10.68 -7.58
CA ALA A 65 -2.09 -10.45 -6.14
C ALA A 65 -2.24 -8.96 -5.78
N ILE A 66 -1.63 -8.07 -6.56
CA ILE A 66 -1.76 -6.61 -6.37
C ILE A 66 -3.21 -6.15 -6.54
N SER A 67 -3.91 -6.66 -7.56
CA SER A 67 -5.30 -6.27 -7.87
C SER A 67 -6.30 -6.78 -6.83
N GLU A 68 -6.03 -7.94 -6.23
CA GLU A 68 -6.91 -8.56 -5.24
C GLU A 68 -6.68 -8.02 -3.82
N TYR A 69 -5.46 -7.57 -3.51
CA TYR A 69 -5.06 -7.11 -2.19
C TYR A 69 -5.86 -5.89 -1.70
N ASN A 70 -6.54 -6.03 -0.56
CA ASN A 70 -7.38 -4.98 0.03
C ASN A 70 -6.65 -4.16 1.11
N GLY A 71 -5.38 -4.46 1.41
CA GLY A 71 -4.65 -3.90 2.55
C GLY A 71 -4.52 -4.91 3.69
N LEU A 72 -3.83 -4.50 4.75
CA LEU A 72 -3.75 -5.27 6.00
C LEU A 72 -4.99 -4.97 6.85
N GLU A 73 -5.56 -6.01 7.44
CA GLU A 73 -6.47 -5.88 8.60
C GLU A 73 -5.72 -5.20 9.76
N HIS A 74 -6.43 -4.55 10.70
CA HIS A 74 -5.88 -3.90 11.90
C HIS A 74 -4.87 -2.73 11.71
N ARG A 75 -5.00 -1.96 10.61
CA ARG A 75 -4.40 -0.61 10.50
C ARG A 75 -5.50 0.43 10.58
N LEU A 76 -5.63 1.12 11.72
CA LEU A 76 -6.72 2.05 12.00
C LEU A 76 -8.10 1.46 11.61
N GLU A 77 -8.31 0.19 11.93
CA GLU A 77 -9.53 -0.52 11.55
C GLU A 77 -10.68 -0.08 12.44
N TYR A 78 -11.72 0.51 11.85
CA TYR A 78 -12.91 0.85 12.61
C TYR A 78 -13.59 -0.42 13.13
N VAL A 79 -13.74 -0.52 14.45
CA VAL A 79 -14.36 -1.66 15.14
C VAL A 79 -15.85 -1.39 15.35
N ALA A 80 -16.16 -0.26 16.02
CA ALA A 80 -17.53 0.06 16.41
C ALA A 80 -17.68 1.52 16.87
N THR A 81 -18.94 1.98 16.97
CA THR A 81 -19.30 3.17 17.71
C THR A 81 -20.21 2.75 18.86
N VAL A 82 -19.82 3.08 20.08
CA VAL A 82 -20.60 2.80 21.30
C VAL A 82 -20.79 4.11 22.04
N ASP A 83 -22.04 4.48 22.32
CA ASP A 83 -22.41 5.72 23.01
C ASP A 83 -21.76 6.99 22.42
N GLY A 84 -21.61 7.03 21.09
CA GLY A 84 -21.02 8.15 20.35
C GLY A 84 -19.49 8.16 20.31
N VAL A 85 -18.83 7.17 20.90
CA VAL A 85 -17.37 7.00 20.85
C VAL A 85 -17.00 6.00 19.76
N GLN A 86 -16.10 6.39 18.85
CA GLN A 86 -15.57 5.53 17.80
C GLN A 86 -14.35 4.76 18.31
N TYR A 87 -14.31 3.45 18.02
CA TYR A 87 -13.23 2.55 18.40
C TYR A 87 -12.49 2.07 17.16
N PHE A 88 -11.16 2.16 17.19
CA PHE A 88 -10.28 1.73 16.11
C PHE A 88 -9.25 0.73 16.64
N ASP A 89 -9.06 -0.37 15.92
CA ASP A 89 -8.00 -1.35 16.15
C ASP A 89 -6.79 -1.02 15.27
N ASP A 90 -5.69 -0.65 15.91
CA ASP A 90 -4.40 -0.39 15.28
C ASP A 90 -3.31 -1.28 15.90
N SER A 91 -3.66 -2.51 16.27
CA SER A 91 -2.76 -3.47 16.94
C SER A 91 -1.50 -3.83 16.13
N PHE A 92 -1.41 -3.47 14.84
CA PHE A 92 -0.18 -3.58 14.04
C PHE A 92 0.83 -2.46 14.27
N ALA A 93 0.47 -1.37 14.92
CA ALA A 93 1.39 -0.27 15.23
C ALA A 93 2.27 -0.60 16.44
N THR A 94 3.02 -1.71 16.38
CA THR A 94 3.91 -2.18 17.46
C THR A 94 5.27 -1.48 17.49
N ALA A 95 5.47 -0.46 16.67
CA ALA A 95 6.69 0.34 16.58
C ALA A 95 6.35 1.84 16.61
N PRO A 96 7.24 2.72 17.12
CA PRO A 96 6.95 4.14 17.25
C PRO A 96 6.53 4.81 15.94
N GLU A 97 7.15 4.44 14.82
CA GLU A 97 6.90 5.03 13.51
C GLU A 97 5.46 4.83 13.01
N PRO A 98 4.93 3.58 12.91
CA PRO A 98 3.53 3.37 12.53
C PRO A 98 2.55 3.97 13.55
N THR A 99 2.83 3.94 14.86
CA THR A 99 1.98 4.58 15.87
C THR A 99 1.89 6.09 15.64
N ILE A 100 3.02 6.77 15.38
CA ILE A 100 3.04 8.21 15.09
C ILE A 100 2.22 8.54 13.85
N VAL A 101 2.30 7.69 12.80
CA VAL A 101 1.50 7.86 11.58
C VAL A 101 0.02 7.68 11.88
N ALA A 102 -0.36 6.69 12.69
CA ALA A 102 -1.73 6.43 13.09
C ALA A 102 -2.32 7.57 13.92
N LEU A 103 -1.59 8.09 14.90
CA LEU A 103 -2.02 9.21 15.73
C LEU A 103 -2.30 10.49 14.90
N ARG A 104 -1.53 10.71 13.82
CA ARG A 104 -1.72 11.86 12.92
C ARG A 104 -2.95 11.74 12.03
N ALA A 105 -3.60 10.59 11.97
CA ALA A 105 -4.80 10.39 11.15
C ALA A 105 -6.07 10.99 11.79
N PHE A 106 -6.06 11.25 13.10
CA PHE A 106 -7.20 11.80 13.84
C PHE A 106 -7.04 13.31 14.06
N GLN A 107 -8.14 14.05 13.93
CA GLN A 107 -8.19 15.50 14.23
C GLN A 107 -9.06 15.80 15.47
N GLU A 108 -9.84 14.83 15.90
CA GLU A 108 -10.68 14.81 17.09
C GLU A 108 -9.90 14.43 18.37
N PRO A 109 -10.46 14.68 19.57
CA PRO A 109 -9.89 14.20 20.81
C PRO A 109 -9.70 12.67 20.81
N LEU A 110 -8.49 12.21 21.10
CA LEU A 110 -8.08 10.81 20.98
C LEU A 110 -7.67 10.24 22.34
N ILE A 111 -8.15 9.03 22.64
CA ILE A 111 -7.66 8.21 23.77
C ILE A 111 -6.84 7.06 23.18
N LEU A 112 -5.54 7.05 23.45
CA LEU A 112 -4.62 5.99 23.03
C LEU A 112 -4.57 4.89 24.11
N ILE A 113 -4.70 3.64 23.69
CA ILE A 113 -4.43 2.44 24.50
C ILE A 113 -3.23 1.75 23.86
N ALA A 114 -2.13 1.64 24.59
CA ALA A 114 -0.85 1.09 24.12
C ALA A 114 -0.12 0.34 25.25
#